data_AF-A0A971W5E1-F1
#
_entry.id   AF-A0A971W5E1-F1
#
_cell.length_a   1.000
_cell.length_b   1.000
_cell.length_c   1.000
_cell.angle_alpha   90.00
_cell.angle_beta   90.00
_cell.angle_gamma   90.00
#
_symmetry.space_group_name_H-M   'P 1'
#
loop_
_entity.id
_entity.type
_entity.pdbx_description
1 polymer ?
#
loop_
_entity_poly.entity_id
_entity_poly.type
_entity_poly.pdbx_seq_one_letter_code
_entity_poly.pdbx_strand_id
1 'polypeptide(L)' 'MRIQKRIPRPAKNAMRARLEQVLQQYQQIDRLISQFQQETEPDEYRHFWEEVQRRNSELIQHISRYMVIACNR' A
#
# COMPACT_ATOMS: atom_id res chain seq x y z
N MET A 1 26.40 20.48 2.00
CA MET A 1 24.97 20.60 2.36
C MET A 1 24.13 20.42 1.10
N ARG A 2 23.32 19.36 0.98
CA ARG A 2 22.35 19.27 -0.12
C ARG A 2 21.17 20.18 0.23
N ILE A 3 21.01 21.28 -0.50
CA ILE A 3 19.83 22.14 -0.40
C ILE A 3 18.65 21.26 -0.85
N GLN A 4 17.85 20.74 0.09
CA GLN A 4 16.56 20.14 -0.23
C GLN A 4 15.70 21.25 -0.82
N LYS A 5 15.60 21.31 -2.15
CA LYS A 5 14.62 22.17 -2.81
C LYS A 5 13.24 21.78 -2.26
N ARG A 6 12.57 22.72 -1.59
CA ARG A 6 11.21 22.51 -1.11
C ARG A 6 10.33 22.12 -2.29
N ILE A 7 9.68 20.96 -2.20
CA ILE A 7 8.75 20.51 -3.24
C ILE A 7 7.51 21.40 -3.20
N PRO A 8 7.10 22.03 -4.31
CA PRO A 8 5.94 22.90 -4.35
C PRO A 8 4.65 22.11 -4.07
N ARG A 9 3.67 22.76 -3.44
CA ARG A 9 2.42 22.12 -3.00
C ARG A 9 1.66 21.39 -4.12
N PRO A 10 1.56 21.92 -5.36
CA PRO A 10 0.92 21.18 -6.46
C PRO A 10 1.58 19.83 -6.76
N ALA A 11 2.91 19.75 -6.73
CA ALA A 11 3.63 18.50 -6.94
C ALA A 11 3.38 17.49 -5.79
N LYS A 12 3.31 17.97 -4.53
CA LYS A 12 2.94 17.12 -3.38
C LYS A 12 1.52 16.56 -3.51
N ASN A 13 0.56 17.40 -3.93
CA ASN A 13 -0.83 16.97 -4.14
C ASN A 13 -0.95 15.94 -5.26
N ALA A 14 -0.26 16.14 -6.39
CA ALA A 14 -0.24 15.19 -7.49
C ALA A 14 0.36 13.85 -7.08
N MET A 15 1.44 13.87 -6.29
CA MET A 15 2.02 12.64 -5.72
C MET A 15 1.04 11.95 -4.77
N ARG A 16 0.37 12.70 -3.89
CA ARG A 16 -0.63 12.17 -2.96
C ARG A 16 -1.74 11.44 -3.71
N ALA A 17 -2.30 12.05 -4.75
CA ALA A 17 -3.36 11.46 -5.56
C ALA A 17 -2.94 10.15 -6.24
N ARG A 18 -1.70 10.08 -6.74
CA ARG A 18 -1.14 8.84 -7.31
C ARG A 18 -0.99 7.74 -6.25
N LEU A 19 -0.51 8.10 -5.05
CA LEU A 19 -0.37 7.16 -3.95
C LEU A 19 -1.74 6.68 -3.42
N GLU A 20 -2.76 7.54 -3.42
CA GLU A 20 -4.15 7.16 -3.10
C GLU A 20 -4.68 6.12 -4.10
N GLN A 21 -4.45 6.31 -5.40
CA GLN A 21 -4.82 5.32 -6.42
C GLN A 21 -4.12 3.98 -6.19
N VAL A 22 -2.82 4.00 -5.87
CA VAL A 22 -2.07 2.78 -5.56
C VAL A 22 -2.64 2.08 -4.31
N LEU A 23 -2.92 2.83 -3.24
CA LEU A 23 -3.55 2.28 -2.03
C LEU A 23 -4.90 1.61 -2.31
N GLN A 24 -5.73 2.21 -3.18
CA GLN A 24 -6.99 1.59 -3.59
C GLN A 24 -6.78 0.23 -4.25
N GLN A 25 -5.74 0.08 -5.07
CA GLN A 25 -5.40 -1.22 -5.68
C GLN A 25 -4.97 -2.23 -4.63
N TYR A 26 -4.08 -1.86 -3.69
CA TYR A 26 -3.68 -2.75 -2.60
C TYR A 26 -4.86 -3.17 -1.70
N GLN A 27 -5.85 -2.30 -1.48
CA GLN A 27 -7.09 -2.62 -0.76
C GLN A 27 -8.03 -3.54 -1.55
N GLN A 28 -8.00 -3.49 -2.88
CA GLN A 28 -8.73 -4.44 -3.73
C GLN A 28 -8.06 -5.81 -3.71
N ILE A 29 -6.73 -5.83 -3.81
CA ILE A 29 -5.91 -7.04 -3.69
C ILE A 29 -6.14 -7.70 -2.33
N ASP A 30 -6.20 -6.92 -1.24
CA ASP A 30 -6.44 -7.45 0.11
C ASP A 30 -7.77 -8.23 0.22
N ARG A 31 -8.81 -7.71 -0.43
CA ARG A 31 -10.13 -8.35 -0.50
C ARG A 31 -10.07 -9.64 -1.32
N LEU A 32 -9.35 -9.65 -2.44
CA LEU A 32 -9.16 -10.84 -3.26
C LEU A 32 -8.37 -11.92 -2.53
N ILE A 33 -7.30 -11.55 -1.83
CA ILE A 33 -6.51 -12.49 -1.01
C ILE A 33 -7.40 -13.13 0.06
N SER A 34 -8.18 -12.31 0.76
CA SER A 34 -9.09 -12.78 1.82
C SER A 34 -10.15 -13.74 1.26
N GLN A 35 -10.70 -13.45 0.07
CA GLN A 35 -11.65 -14.33 -0.61
C GLN A 35 -10.99 -15.66 -0.97
N PHE A 36 -9.85 -15.65 -1.66
CA PHE A 36 -9.20 -16.87 -2.12
C PHE A 36 -8.66 -17.72 -0.96
N GLN A 37 -8.22 -17.10 0.13
CA GLN A 37 -7.85 -17.82 1.34
C GLN A 37 -9.03 -18.61 1.91
N GLN A 38 -10.24 -18.03 1.92
CA GLN A 38 -11.46 -18.70 2.42
C GLN A 38 -11.92 -19.83 1.51
N GLU A 39 -11.71 -19.70 0.19
CA GLU A 39 -12.06 -20.71 -0.82
C GLU A 39 -11.00 -21.83 -0.94
N THR A 40 -9.81 -21.63 -0.38
CA THR A 40 -8.71 -22.60 -0.46
C THR A 40 -8.85 -23.66 0.64
N GLU A 41 -9.06 -24.91 0.25
CA GLU A 41 -9.16 -26.04 1.20
C GLU A 41 -7.80 -26.49 1.76
N PRO A 42 -6.74 -26.67 0.95
CA PRO A 42 -5.47 -27.19 1.47
C PRO A 42 -4.75 -26.17 2.37
N ASP A 43 -4.37 -26.60 3.58
CA ASP A 43 -3.71 -25.76 4.57
C ASP A 43 -2.41 -25.11 4.07
N GLU A 44 -1.61 -25.85 3.32
CA GLU A 44 -0.36 -25.35 2.74
C GLU A 44 -0.59 -24.11 1.87
N TYR A 45 -1.64 -24.13 1.05
CA TYR A 45 -1.98 -22.99 0.19
C TYR A 45 -2.66 -21.86 0.97
N ARG A 46 -3.38 -22.16 2.06
CA ARG A 46 -3.89 -21.12 2.97
C ARG A 46 -2.76 -20.34 3.63
N HIS A 47 -1.71 -21.02 4.08
CA HIS A 47 -0.54 -20.36 4.65
C HIS A 47 0.17 -19.44 3.64
N PHE A 48 0.22 -19.84 2.38
CA PHE A 48 0.71 -18.96 1.33
C PHE A 48 -0.13 -17.67 1.22
N TRP A 49 -1.45 -17.77 1.25
CA TRP A 49 -2.32 -16.59 1.23
C TRP A 49 -2.13 -15.68 2.46
N GLU A 50 -1.93 -16.23 3.65
CA GLU A 50 -1.60 -15.48 4.86
C GLU A 50 -0.29 -14.69 4.69
N GLU A 51 0.73 -15.30 4.10
CA GLU A 51 1.99 -14.62 3.82
C GLU A 51 1.80 -13.47 2.82
N VAL A 52 1.04 -13.72 1.75
CA VAL A 52 0.71 -12.70 0.74
C VAL A 52 -0.07 -11.54 1.38
N GLN A 53 -1.05 -11.82 2.24
CA GLN A 53 -1.83 -10.80 2.96
C GLN A 53 -0.95 -9.94 3.89
N ARG A 54 -0.01 -10.58 4.61
CA ARG A 54 0.93 -9.85 5.47
C ARG A 54 1.80 -8.89 4.66
N ARG A 55 2.37 -9.36 3.55
CA ARG A 55 3.19 -8.52 2.64
C ARG A 55 2.38 -7.37 2.05
N ASN A 56 1.13 -7.63 1.65
CA ASN A 56 0.19 -6.62 1.16
C ASN A 56 -0.04 -5.52 2.21
N SER A 57 -0.29 -5.92 3.45
CA SER A 57 -0.48 -5.01 4.59
C SER A 57 0.74 -4.15 4.88
N GLU A 58 1.95 -4.73 4.81
CA GLU A 58 3.21 -3.99 4.98
C GLU A 58 3.39 -2.90 3.91
N LEU A 59 3.04 -3.20 2.66
CA LEU A 59 3.09 -2.24 1.55
C LEU A 59 2.08 -1.10 1.74
N ILE A 60 0.84 -1.41 2.14
CA ILE A 60 -0.18 -0.40 2.49
C ILE A 60 0.34 0.55 3.57
N GLN A 61 0.93 0.01 4.64
CA GLN A 61 1.50 0.80 5.73
C GLN A 61 2.68 1.65 5.28
N HIS A 62 3.59 1.09 4.46
CA HIS A 62 4.73 1.80 3.92
C HIS A 62 4.30 3.03 3.10
N ILE A 63 3.36 2.83 2.17
CA ILE A 63 2.83 3.91 1.33
C ILE A 63 2.12 4.97 2.18
N SER A 64 1.27 4.54 3.11
CA SER A 64 0.52 5.46 4.00
C SER A 64 1.46 6.33 4.83
N ARG A 65 2.52 5.74 5.42
CA ARG A 65 3.54 6.49 6.17
C ARG A 65 4.27 7.50 5.28
N TYR A 66 4.64 7.10 4.07
CA TYR A 66 5.30 8.02 3.14
C TYR A 66 4.41 9.21 2.78
N MET A 67 3.11 8.99 2.51
CA MET A 67 2.15 10.07 2.25
C MET A 67 2.08 11.08 3.41
N VAL A 68 2.04 10.60 4.65
CA VAL A 68 2.01 11.48 5.84
C VAL A 68 3.29 12.31 5.95
N ILE A 69 4.46 11.68 5.75
CA ILE A 69 5.75 12.34 5.94
C ILE A 69 6.10 13.30 4.80
N ALA A 70 5.83 12.91 3.55
CA ALA A 70 6.33 13.60 2.37
C ALA A 70 5.28 14.44 1.62
N CYS A 71 3.99 14.07 1.71
CA CYS A 71 2.91 14.77 0.99
C CYS A 71 2.09 15.70 1.89
N ASN A 72 1.86 15.32 3.16
CA ASN A 72 1.02 16.10 4.08
C ASN A 72 1.78 17.23 4.79
N ARG A 73 3.05 17.00 5.18
CA ARG A 73 3.97 18.06 5.65
C ARG A 73 4.48 18.93 4.50
#